data_AF-A0A239J9C5-F1
#
_entry.id   AF-A0A239J9C5-F1
#
_cell.length_a   1.000
_cell.length_b   1.000
_cell.length_c   1.000
_cell.angle_alpha   90.00
_cell.angle_beta   90.00
_cell.angle_gamma   90.00
#
_symmetry.space_group_name_H-M   'P 1'
#
loop_
_entity.id
_entity.type
_entity.pdbx_description
1 polymer ?
#
loop_
_entity_poly.entity_id
_entity_poly.type
_entity_poly.pdbx_seq_one_letter_code
_entity_poly.pdbx_strand_id
1 'polypeptide(L)' 'MKKHVPDPPTMCIIPGLSHEDAITKAADHLNKAIAAASCVPDPPSERHRNMLDTALLEMRISKALLTVALARSTVTVPI' A
#
# COMPACT_ATOMS: atom_id res chain seq x y z
N MET A 1 -31.51 13.38 -11.12
CA MET A 1 -30.25 13.41 -10.34
C MET A 1 -29.22 12.53 -11.05
N LYS A 2 -28.11 13.09 -11.56
CA LYS A 2 -27.02 12.26 -12.10
C LYS A 2 -26.24 11.72 -10.90
N LYS A 3 -26.32 10.42 -10.64
CA LYS A 3 -25.53 9.79 -9.58
C LYS A 3 -24.07 9.82 -10.04
N HIS A 4 -23.19 10.45 -9.26
CA HIS A 4 -21.77 10.34 -9.49
C HIS A 4 -21.38 8.89 -9.20
N VAL A 5 -21.02 8.15 -10.25
CA VAL A 5 -20.48 6.80 -10.12
C VAL A 5 -18.99 6.97 -9.92
N PRO A 6 -18.41 6.50 -8.79
CA PRO A 6 -16.96 6.49 -8.62
C PRO A 6 -16.34 5.62 -9.71
N ASP A 7 -15.22 6.06 -10.28
CA ASP A 7 -14.47 5.24 -11.22
C ASP A 7 -14.05 3.92 -10.57
N PRO A 8 -14.05 2.80 -11.33
CA PRO A 8 -13.69 1.51 -10.78
C PRO A 8 -12.22 1.52 -10.32
N PRO A 9 -11.90 0.78 -9.25
CA PRO A 9 -10.53 0.68 -8.78
C PRO A 9 -9.64 0.13 -9.90
N THR A 10 -8.65 0.92 -10.29
CA THR A 10 -7.69 0.52 -11.33
C THR A 10 -6.49 -0.15 -10.66
N MET A 11 -6.16 -1.38 -11.09
CA MET A 11 -4.93 -2.03 -10.63
C MET A 11 -3.71 -1.22 -11.08
N CYS A 12 -2.85 -0.86 -10.13
CA CYS A 12 -1.62 -0.11 -10.41
C CYS A 12 -0.55 -0.96 -11.12
N ILE A 13 -0.72 -2.28 -11.14
CA ILE A 13 0.15 -3.26 -11.80
C ILE A 13 -0.66 -3.92 -12.93
N ILE A 14 -0.13 -3.83 -14.16
CA ILE A 14 -0.76 -4.31 -15.40
C ILE A 14 0.18 -5.33 -16.06
N PRO A 15 -0.34 -6.35 -16.77
CA PRO A 15 0.48 -7.23 -17.58
C PRO A 15 1.39 -6.46 -18.54
N GLY A 16 2.64 -6.93 -18.71
CA GLY A 16 3.63 -6.32 -19.60
C GLY A 16 4.56 -5.30 -18.94
N LEU A 17 4.41 -5.00 -17.66
CA LEU A 17 5.41 -4.25 -16.89
C LEU A 17 6.66 -5.10 -16.64
N SER A 18 7.83 -4.45 -16.63
CA SER A 18 9.03 -5.08 -16.10
C SER A 18 8.89 -5.33 -14.60
N HIS A 19 9.67 -6.26 -14.05
CA HIS A 19 9.67 -6.54 -12.61
C HIS A 19 9.95 -5.29 -11.78
N GLU A 20 10.98 -4.52 -12.17
CA GLU A 20 11.37 -3.27 -11.51
C GLU A 20 10.28 -2.20 -11.57
N ASP A 21 9.63 -2.04 -12.73
CA ASP A 21 8.53 -1.07 -12.88
C ASP A 21 7.30 -1.48 -12.05
N ALA A 22 7.00 -2.78 -11.99
CA ALA A 22 5.90 -3.30 -11.19
C ALA A 22 6.14 -3.06 -9.69
N ILE A 23 7.36 -3.31 -9.22
CA ILE A 23 7.76 -3.04 -7.83
C ILE A 23 7.69 -1.54 -7.54
N THR A 24 8.25 -0.71 -8.42
CA THR A 24 8.24 0.75 -8.23
C THR A 24 6.81 1.28 -8.12
N LYS A 25 5.91 0.82 -9.00
CA LYS A 25 4.47 1.15 -8.95
C LYS A 25 3.79 0.64 -7.68
N ALA A 26 4.12 -0.56 -7.23
CA ALA A 26 3.60 -1.12 -5.98
C ALA A 26 4.03 -0.28 -4.76
N ALA A 27 5.31 0.11 -4.70
CA ALA A 27 5.85 0.97 -3.65
C ALA A 27 5.17 2.35 -3.63
N ASP A 28 5.01 2.97 -4.79
CA ASP A 28 4.31 4.24 -4.94
C ASP A 28 2.85 4.15 -4.52
N HIS A 29 2.16 3.07 -4.90
CA HIS A 29 0.79 2.85 -4.49
C HIS A 29 0.66 2.68 -2.98
N LEU A 30 1.55 1.90 -2.36
CA LEU A 30 1.59 1.72 -0.91
C LEU A 30 1.85 3.04 -0.18
N ASN A 31 2.76 3.87 -0.67
CA ASN A 31 3.01 5.21 -0.13
C ASN A 31 1.75 6.09 -0.17
N LYS A 32 1.05 6.10 -1.31
CA LYS A 32 -0.21 6.84 -1.47
C LYS A 32 -1.30 6.32 -0.56
N ALA A 33 -1.40 4.99 -0.40
CA ALA A 33 -2.37 4.36 0.49
C ALA A 33 -2.13 4.75 1.95
N ILE A 34 -0.88 4.72 2.42
CA ILE A 34 -0.53 5.16 3.78
C ILE A 34 -0.89 6.63 3.99
N ALA A 35 -0.53 7.50 3.04
CA ALA A 35 -0.82 8.92 3.12
C ALA A 35 -2.35 9.18 3.17
N ALA A 36 -3.10 8.54 2.27
CA ALA A 36 -4.56 8.67 2.22
C ALA A 36 -5.22 8.16 3.51
N ALA A 37 -4.82 6.98 4.00
CA ALA A 37 -5.35 6.41 5.23
C ALA A 37 -5.01 7.26 6.47
N SER A 38 -3.83 7.90 6.50
CA SER A 38 -3.42 8.79 7.59
C SER A 38 -4.21 10.10 7.62
N CYS A 39 -4.84 10.49 6.51
CA CYS A 39 -5.72 11.65 6.43
C CYS A 39 -7.18 11.35 6.78
N VAL A 40 -7.52 10.08 7.07
CA VAL A 40 -8.87 9.71 7.48
C VAL A 40 -9.13 10.29 8.88
N PRO A 41 -10.24 11.02 9.10
CA PRO A 41 -10.59 11.53 10.42
C PRO A 41 -10.77 10.40 11.43
N ASP A 42 -10.45 10.66 12.70
CA ASP A 42 -10.60 9.68 13.77
C ASP A 42 -12.03 9.13 13.82
N PRO A 43 -12.20 7.79 13.68
CA PRO A 43 -13.51 7.19 13.77
C PRO A 43 -14.11 7.36 15.18
N PRO A 44 -15.43 7.62 15.28
CA PRO A 44 -16.09 7.78 16.58
C PRO A 44 -16.15 6.48 17.38
N SER A 45 -16.10 5.32 16.69
CA SER A 45 -16.05 4.00 17.30
C SER A 45 -14.61 3.61 17.61
N GLU A 46 -14.33 3.24 18.86
CA GLU A 46 -13.03 2.72 19.30
C GLU A 46 -12.60 1.52 18.45
N ARG A 47 -13.52 0.61 18.13
CA ARG A 47 -13.25 -0.52 17.25
C ARG A 47 -12.75 -0.08 15.88
N HIS A 48 -13.38 0.91 15.27
CA HIS A 48 -12.99 1.40 13.95
C HIS A 48 -11.66 2.16 13.99
N ARG A 49 -11.37 2.86 15.08
CA ARG A 49 -10.07 3.51 15.31
C ARG A 49 -8.96 2.47 15.40
N ASN A 50 -9.14 1.44 16.23
CA ASN A 50 -8.19 0.34 16.35
C ASN A 50 -7.98 -0.38 14.99
N MET A 51 -9.04 -0.55 14.20
CA MET A 51 -8.92 -1.10 12.84
C MET A 51 -8.10 -0.20 11.91
N LEU A 52 -8.31 1.12 11.95
CA LEU A 52 -7.55 2.07 11.14
C LEU A 52 -6.07 2.10 11.55
N ASP A 53 -5.80 2.15 12.85
CA ASP A 53 -4.44 2.14 13.41
C ASP A 53 -3.70 0.85 13.04
N THR A 54 -4.38 -0.30 13.16
CA THR A 54 -3.83 -1.61 12.77
C THR A 54 -3.52 -1.64 11.28
N ALA A 55 -4.44 -1.16 10.43
CA ALA A 55 -4.22 -1.11 8.99
C ALA A 55 -3.02 -0.21 8.63
N LEU A 56 -2.90 0.96 9.26
CA LEU A 56 -1.76 1.85 9.08
C LEU A 56 -0.43 1.22 9.51
N LEU A 57 -0.44 0.49 10.63
CA LEU A 57 0.74 -0.23 11.11
C LEU A 57 1.17 -1.31 10.11
N GLU A 58 0.24 -2.16 9.67
CA GLU A 58 0.52 -3.22 8.68
C GLU A 58 1.04 -2.68 7.35
N MET A 59 0.49 -1.56 6.87
CA MET A 59 1.00 -0.91 5.66
C MET A 59 2.43 -0.38 5.84
N ARG A 60 2.76 0.20 7.01
CA ARG A 60 4.12 0.67 7.32
C ARG A 60 5.11 -0.49 7.44
N ILE A 61 4.70 -1.60 8.05
CA ILE A 61 5.49 -2.84 8.10
C ILE A 61 5.74 -3.35 6.68
N SER A 62 4.69 -3.43 5.85
CA SER A 62 4.81 -3.87 4.45
C SER A 62 5.80 -3.00 3.66
N LYS A 63 5.79 -1.69 3.87
CA LYS A 63 6.74 -0.76 3.26
C LYS A 63 8.17 -1.04 3.72
N ALA A 64 8.37 -1.29 5.00
CA ALA A 64 9.69 -1.62 5.55
C ALA A 64 10.21 -2.94 4.95
N LEU A 65 9.37 -3.98 4.89
CA LEU A 65 9.70 -5.26 4.27
C LEU A 65 10.08 -5.11 2.79
N LEU A 66 9.29 -4.33 2.03
CA LEU A 66 9.61 -4.05 0.63
C LEU A 66 10.94 -3.32 0.48
N THR A 67 11.23 -2.35 1.36
CA THR A 67 12.51 -1.63 1.36
C THR A 67 13.68 -2.58 1.62
N VAL A 68 13.54 -3.50 2.57
CA VAL A 68 14.56 -4.53 2.87
C VAL A 68 14.72 -5.50 1.69
N ALA A 69 13.63 -5.93 1.07
CA ALA A 69 13.68 -6.82 -0.08
C ALA A 69 14.36 -6.18 -1.30
N LEU A 70 14.23 -4.85 -1.47
CA LEU A 70 14.86 -4.10 -2.56
C LEU A 70 16.28 -3.64 -2.27
N ALA A 71 16.66 -3.54 -0.99
CA ALA A 71 18.05 -3.32 -0.64
C ALA A 71 18.86 -4.47 -1.26
N ARG A 72 19.91 -4.14 -2.02
CA ARG A 72 20.81 -5.15 -2.60
C ARG A 72 21.37 -6.02 -1.48
N SER A 73 20.76 -7.18 -1.27
CA SER A 73 21.21 -8.14 -0.28
C SER A 73 22.39 -8.92 -0.85
N THR A 74 23.50 -8.94 -0.12
CA THR A 74 24.61 -9.87 -0.38
C THR A 74 24.34 -11.26 0.21
N VAL A 75 23.20 -11.46 0.86
CA VAL A 75 22.80 -12.71 1.49
C VAL A 75 21.72 -13.36 0.64
N THR A 76 22.12 -14.41 -0.09
CA THR A 76 21.21 -15.35 -0.74
C THR A 76 20.56 -16.22 0.32
N VAL A 77 19.25 -16.10 0.50
CA VAL A 77 18.47 -17.09 1.27
C VAL A 77 18.26 -18.29 0.34
N PRO A 78 18.72 -19.51 0.73
CA PRO A 78 18.49 -20.70 -0.08
C PRO A 78 16.98 -21.00 -0.19
N ILE A 79 16.57 -21.42 -1.38
CA ILE A 79 15.21 -21.88 -1.71
C ILE A 79 15.03 -23.30 -1.19
#